data_AF-A0A5F1S7F2-F1
#
_entry.id   AF-A0A5F1S7F2-F1
#
_cell.length_a   1.000
_cell.length_b   1.000
_cell.length_c   1.000
_cell.angle_alpha   90.00
_cell.angle_beta   90.00
_cell.angle_gamma   90.00
#
_symmetry.space_group_name_H-M   'P 1'
#
loop_
_entity.id
_entity.type
_entity.pdbx_description
1 polymer ?
#
loop_
_entity_poly.entity_id
_entity_poly.type
_entity_poly.pdbx_seq_one_letter_code
_entity_poly.pdbx_strand_id
1 'polypeptide(L)'
;MKLIKTLTLVSLLLALPACAASTRYVSPPPAPQLAKPDSALTKDCDAPVNIGDKALTQEQTENLWIPDRKALLECRRRHAALRDFYADRDSRLEGKK
;
A
#
# COMPACT_ATOMS: atom_id res chain seq x y z
N MET A 1 49.10 -45.20 7.25
CA MET A 1 48.57 -44.00 7.94
C MET A 1 48.25 -42.81 7.02
N LYS A 2 49.00 -42.56 5.93
CA LYS A 2 48.70 -41.45 4.98
C LYS A 2 47.40 -41.65 4.19
N LEU A 3 47.16 -42.86 3.67
CA LEU A 3 45.94 -43.23 2.92
C LEU A 3 44.65 -43.11 3.74
N ILE A 4 44.70 -43.50 5.01
CA ILE A 4 43.54 -43.38 5.92
C ILE A 4 43.22 -41.90 6.15
N LYS A 5 44.25 -41.05 6.37
CA LYS A 5 44.06 -39.60 6.55
C LYS A 5 43.50 -38.91 5.30
N THR A 6 43.96 -39.31 4.11
CA THR A 6 43.44 -38.76 2.85
C THR A 6 42.00 -39.20 2.61
N LEU A 7 41.66 -40.46 2.89
CA LEU A 7 40.28 -40.96 2.76
C LEU A 7 39.33 -40.26 3.74
N THR A 8 39.76 -40.01 4.98
CA THR A 8 38.94 -39.28 5.97
C THR A 8 38.74 -37.82 5.59
N LEU A 9 39.75 -37.15 5.02
CA LEU A 9 39.63 -35.75 4.57
C LEU A 9 38.70 -35.62 3.37
N VAL A 10 38.80 -36.53 2.40
CA VAL A 10 37.92 -36.56 1.23
C VAL A 10 36.47 -36.84 1.65
N SER A 11 36.24 -37.75 2.59
CA SER A 11 34.91 -38.03 3.13
C SER A 11 34.30 -36.83 3.87
N LEU A 12 35.11 -36.05 4.61
CA LEU A 12 34.65 -34.85 5.31
C LEU A 12 34.28 -33.73 4.34
N LEU A 13 35.06 -33.54 3.27
CA LEU A 13 34.80 -32.53 2.23
C LEU A 13 33.52 -32.82 1.43
N LEU A 14 33.17 -34.10 1.26
CA LEU A 14 31.94 -34.53 0.57
C LEU A 14 30.67 -34.45 1.43
N ALA A 15 30.80 -34.41 2.77
CA ALA A 15 29.65 -34.34 3.68
C ALA A 15 29.15 -32.89 3.94
N LEU A 16 30.02 -31.89 3.78
CA LEU A 16 29.70 -30.46 4.00
C LEU A 16 28.57 -29.90 3.08
N PRO A 17 28.52 -30.20 1.77
CA PRO A 17 27.44 -29.67 0.91
C PRO A 17 26.09 -30.36 1.11
N ALA A 18 26.02 -31.50 1.80
CA ALA A 18 24.77 -32.23 2.00
C ALA A 18 23.78 -31.50 2.94
N CYS A 19 24.28 -30.61 3.81
CA CYS A 19 23.41 -29.77 4.64
C CYS A 19 22.84 -28.55 3.90
N ALA A 20 23.40 -28.13 2.76
CA ALA A 20 22.87 -27.02 1.97
C ALA A 20 21.57 -27.38 1.25
N ALA A 21 21.31 -28.67 1.02
CA ALA A 21 20.09 -29.17 0.36
C ALA A 21 18.93 -29.47 1.33
N SER A 22 19.15 -29.37 2.65
CA SER A 22 18.13 -29.64 3.68
C SER A 22 17.45 -28.36 4.19
N THR A 23 17.37 -27.32 3.36
CA THR A 23 16.34 -26.32 3.56
C THR A 23 15.05 -26.95 3.07
N ARG A 24 14.13 -27.31 3.99
CA ARG A 24 12.78 -27.70 3.58
C ARG A 24 12.28 -26.62 2.64
N TYR A 25 11.90 -26.99 1.42
CA TYR A 25 11.11 -26.11 0.56
C TYR A 25 9.77 -25.92 1.28
N VAL A 26 9.73 -24.94 2.17
CA VAL A 26 8.48 -24.45 2.73
C VAL A 26 7.87 -23.64 1.60
N SER A 27 6.70 -24.06 1.12
CA SER A 27 5.95 -23.28 0.14
C SER A 27 6.03 -21.81 0.53
N PRO A 28 6.36 -20.90 -0.41
CA PRO A 28 6.48 -19.49 -0.08
C PRO A 28 5.20 -19.07 0.66
N PRO A 29 5.33 -18.31 1.77
CA PRO A 29 4.16 -17.88 2.51
C PRO A 29 3.21 -17.16 1.55
N PRO A 30 1.88 -17.30 1.76
CA PRO A 30 0.91 -16.60 0.93
C PRO A 30 1.24 -15.10 0.92
N ALA A 31 1.01 -14.46 -0.22
CA ALA A 31 1.30 -13.05 -0.38
C ALA A 31 0.65 -12.23 0.75
N PRO A 32 1.37 -11.25 1.33
CA PRO A 32 0.84 -10.45 2.42
C PRO A 32 -0.41 -9.71 1.95
N GLN A 33 -1.49 -9.84 2.72
CA GLN A 33 -2.73 -9.11 2.45
C GLN A 33 -2.65 -7.73 3.12
N LEU A 34 -2.50 -6.69 2.32
CA LEU A 34 -2.51 -5.32 2.82
C LEU A 34 -3.95 -4.88 3.12
N ALA A 35 -4.12 -4.17 4.23
CA ALA A 35 -5.36 -3.48 4.52
C ALA A 35 -5.70 -2.52 3.36
N LYS A 36 -6.97 -2.52 2.96
CA LYS A 36 -7.51 -1.60 1.98
C LYS A 36 -8.12 -0.39 2.69
N PRO A 37 -8.07 0.82 2.09
CA PRO A 37 -8.80 1.94 2.61
C PRO A 37 -10.31 1.68 2.53
N ASP A 38 -11.08 2.40 3.34
CA ASP A 38 -12.53 2.46 3.20
C ASP A 38 -12.90 2.91 1.76
N SER A 39 -13.86 2.24 1.13
CA SER A 39 -14.29 2.54 -0.24
C SER A 39 -14.88 3.95 -0.38
N ALA A 40 -15.42 4.51 0.71
CA ALA A 40 -15.87 5.89 0.76
C ALA A 40 -14.72 6.86 0.47
N LEU A 41 -13.46 6.51 0.79
CA LEU A 41 -12.29 7.36 0.60
C LEU A 41 -11.80 7.42 -0.85
N THR A 42 -12.16 6.43 -1.66
CA THR A 42 -11.76 6.33 -3.08
C THR A 42 -12.82 6.88 -4.03
N LYS A 43 -13.94 7.38 -3.52
CA LYS A 43 -14.98 8.01 -4.34
C LYS A 43 -14.46 9.32 -4.94
N ASP A 44 -14.73 9.54 -6.23
CA ASP A 44 -14.45 10.79 -6.93
C ASP A 44 -15.11 12.01 -6.25
N CYS A 45 -14.51 13.19 -6.42
CA CYS A 45 -15.14 14.44 -6.06
C CYS A 45 -16.42 14.64 -6.89
N ASP A 46 -17.43 15.25 -6.27
CA ASP A 46 -18.60 15.68 -7.02
C ASP A 46 -18.19 16.77 -8.03
N ALA A 47 -18.71 16.67 -9.25
CA ALA A 47 -18.46 17.65 -10.28
C ALA A 47 -19.24 18.95 -10.00
N PRO A 48 -18.78 20.11 -10.49
CA PRO A 48 -19.57 21.34 -10.47
C PRO A 48 -20.94 21.12 -11.11
N VAL A 49 -21.98 21.72 -10.52
CA VAL A 49 -23.32 21.71 -11.10
C VAL A 49 -23.31 22.45 -12.44
N ASN A 50 -24.01 21.89 -13.43
CA ASN A 50 -24.24 22.59 -14.70
C ASN A 50 -25.27 23.70 -14.49
N ILE A 51 -24.84 24.95 -14.68
CA ILE A 51 -25.64 26.17 -14.49
C ILE A 51 -26.22 26.72 -15.81
N GLY A 52 -25.86 26.13 -16.96
CA GLY A 52 -26.20 26.62 -18.29
C GLY A 52 -25.56 27.98 -18.63
N ASP A 53 -26.07 28.63 -19.67
CA ASP A 53 -25.47 29.85 -20.24
C ASP A 53 -26.24 31.15 -19.89
N LYS A 54 -27.17 31.09 -18.93
CA LYS A 54 -27.98 32.25 -18.56
C LYS A 54 -27.22 33.15 -17.59
N ALA A 55 -27.45 34.45 -17.71
CA ALA A 55 -26.98 35.40 -16.71
C ALA A 55 -27.62 35.10 -15.35
N LEU A 56 -26.79 34.94 -14.32
CA LEU A 56 -27.23 34.73 -12.94
C LEU A 56 -27.35 36.06 -12.22
N THR A 57 -28.33 36.16 -11.33
CA THR A 57 -28.34 37.23 -10.33
C THR A 57 -27.25 36.97 -9.28
N GLN A 58 -26.92 38.00 -8.50
CA GLN A 58 -25.98 37.84 -7.38
C GLN A 58 -26.48 36.80 -6.37
N GLU A 59 -27.76 36.86 -5.98
CA GLU A 59 -28.38 35.90 -5.06
C GLU A 59 -28.25 34.45 -5.57
N GLN A 60 -28.51 34.21 -6.86
CA GLN A 60 -28.37 32.89 -7.46
C GLN A 60 -26.91 32.41 -7.42
N THR A 61 -25.96 33.30 -7.69
CA THR A 61 -24.53 33.00 -7.67
C THR A 61 -24.07 32.61 -6.26
N GLU A 62 -24.46 33.38 -5.24
CA GLU A 62 -24.10 33.11 -3.84
C GLU A 62 -24.70 31.78 -3.36
N ASN A 63 -25.95 31.51 -3.71
CA ASN A 63 -26.63 30.24 -3.40
C ASN A 63 -25.96 29.02 -4.04
N LEU A 64 -25.36 29.17 -5.22
CA LEU A 64 -24.60 28.10 -5.89
C LEU A 64 -23.17 27.96 -5.33
N TRP A 65 -22.58 29.05 -4.84
CA TRP A 65 -21.21 29.03 -4.34
C TRP A 65 -21.08 28.33 -2.98
N ILE A 66 -22.08 28.46 -2.12
CA ILE A 66 -22.13 27.76 -0.82
C ILE A 66 -22.03 26.23 -0.97
N PRO A 67 -22.90 25.55 -1.76
CA PRO A 67 -22.84 24.10 -1.93
C PRO A 67 -21.57 23.66 -2.65
N ASP A 68 -21.10 24.42 -3.63
CA ASP A 68 -19.83 24.12 -4.31
C ASP A 68 -18.65 24.13 -3.33
N ARG A 69 -18.55 25.19 -2.52
CA ARG A 69 -17.50 25.28 -1.48
C ARG A 69 -17.61 24.14 -0.47
N LYS A 70 -18.82 23.73 -0.09
CA LYS A 70 -19.03 22.59 0.81
C LYS A 70 -18.54 21.28 0.17
N ALA A 71 -18.90 21.02 -1.09
CA ALA A 71 -18.48 19.83 -1.83
C ALA A 71 -16.94 19.75 -1.95
N LEU A 72 -16.28 20.88 -2.24
CA LEU A 72 -14.81 20.96 -2.29
C LEU A 72 -14.16 20.65 -0.94
N LEU A 73 -14.71 21.17 0.17
CA LEU A 73 -14.20 20.90 1.51
C LEU A 73 -14.37 19.43 1.90
N GLU A 74 -15.52 18.84 1.61
CA GLU A 74 -15.78 17.43 1.87
C GLU A 74 -14.85 16.53 1.06
N CYS A 75 -14.67 16.83 -0.24
CA CYS A 75 -13.75 16.06 -1.07
C CYS A 75 -12.30 16.17 -0.57
N ARG A 76 -11.86 17.39 -0.21
CA ARG A 76 -10.53 17.61 0.38
C ARG A 76 -10.32 16.76 1.63
N ARG A 77 -11.31 16.74 2.55
CA ARG A 77 -11.23 15.96 3.79
C ARG A 77 -11.10 14.46 3.50
N ARG A 78 -11.90 13.96 2.55
CA ARG A 78 -11.86 12.57 2.11
C ARG A 78 -10.48 12.16 1.58
N HIS A 79 -9.93 12.93 0.63
CA HIS A 79 -8.61 12.61 0.06
C HIS A 79 -7.46 12.81 1.06
N ALA A 80 -7.59 13.74 2.00
CA ALA A 80 -6.64 13.85 3.11
C ALA A 80 -6.64 12.58 3.97
N ALA A 81 -7.83 12.08 4.35
CA ALA A 81 -7.95 10.83 5.10
C ALA A 81 -7.40 9.62 4.31
N LEU A 82 -7.61 9.57 2.99
CA LEU A 82 -7.01 8.52 2.14
C LEU A 82 -5.48 8.57 2.16
N ARG A 83 -4.89 9.77 2.02
CA ARG A 83 -3.45 9.96 2.10
C ARG A 83 -2.91 9.54 3.46
N ASP A 84 -3.58 9.95 4.54
CA ASP A 84 -3.13 9.67 5.90
C ASP A 84 -3.21 8.17 6.21
N PHE A 85 -4.22 7.46 5.70
CA PHE A 85 -4.30 6.00 5.76
C PHE A 85 -3.06 5.33 5.13
N TYR A 86 -2.67 5.75 3.92
CA TYR A 86 -1.50 5.18 3.25
C TYR A 86 -0.19 5.55 3.95
N ALA A 87 -0.07 6.78 4.45
CA ALA A 87 1.09 7.21 5.22
C ALA A 87 1.26 6.37 6.50
N ASP A 88 0.19 6.11 7.26
CA ASP A 88 0.23 5.22 8.43
C ASP A 88 0.66 3.81 8.05
N ARG A 89 -0.01 3.20 7.05
CA ARG A 89 0.30 1.85 6.58
C ARG A 89 1.78 1.74 6.20
N ASP A 90 2.28 2.67 5.40
CA ASP A 90 3.63 2.60 4.86
C ASP A 90 4.67 2.83 5.95
N SER A 91 4.42 3.73 6.91
CA SER A 91 5.32 3.93 8.07
C SER A 91 5.51 2.64 8.90
N ARG A 92 4.44 1.87 9.08
CA ARG A 92 4.45 0.59 9.81
C ARG A 92 5.17 -0.50 9.03
N LEU A 93 5.07 -0.51 7.71
CA LEU A 93 5.78 -1.44 6.83
C LEU A 93 7.28 -1.15 6.77
N GLU A 94 7.67 0.12 6.82
CA GLU A 94 9.07 0.55 6.85
C GLU A 94 9.75 0.33 8.22
N GLY A 95 9.02 -0.11 9.25
CA GLY A 95 9.55 -0.26 10.60
C GLY A 95 9.87 1.07 11.29
N LYS A 96 9.35 2.19 10.78
CA LYS A 96 9.44 3.50 11.41
C LYS A 96 8.38 3.60 12.50
N LYS A 97 8.70 3.11 13.69
CA LYS A 97 7.98 3.40 14.93
C LYS A 97 8.92 3.92 15.99
#